data_AF-A0A932KHQ8-F1
#
_entry.id   AF-A0A932KHQ8-F1
#
_cell.length_a   1.000
_cell.length_b   1.000
_cell.length_c   1.000
_cell.angle_alpha   90.00
_cell.angle_beta   90.00
_cell.angle_gamma   90.00
#
_symmetry.space_group_name_H-M   'P 1'
#
loop_
_entity.id
_entity.type
_entity.pdbx_description
1 polymer ?
#
loop_
_entity_poly.entity_id
_entity_poly.type
_entity_poly.pdbx_seq_one_letter_code
_entity_poly.pdbx_strand_id
1 'polypeptide(L)'
;MEHPVAGDVLFLDVDLFPDEAGIDFSTEPMKQRKEYHTVGRWCALHGDSILQAGMHHLEAQFDFAALKRDLSVQGIETMTKFTDFPELQQAFTTGEQWNVDPARLTRALQTRAIDAATFEHIRTQGHAIGSHLENLERNSGYKGFNKSGVDAILRAVDPQRAAIQQEIATTLSKNS
;
A
#
# COMPACT_ATOMS: atom_id res chain seq x y z
N MET A 1 -9.19 13.84 -5.71
CA MET A 1 -9.03 15.18 -6.32
C MET A 1 -8.83 15.01 -7.81
N GLU A 2 -9.58 15.70 -8.65
CA GLU A 2 -9.42 15.63 -10.10
C GLU A 2 -8.60 16.83 -10.58
N HIS A 3 -7.57 16.60 -11.41
CA HIS A 3 -6.80 17.69 -12.00
C HIS A 3 -7.30 17.96 -13.44
N PRO A 4 -7.99 19.09 -13.69
CA PRO A 4 -8.75 19.30 -14.93
C PRO A 4 -7.89 19.39 -16.20
N VAL A 5 -6.59 19.64 -16.06
CA VAL A 5 -5.64 19.74 -17.19
C VAL A 5 -4.86 18.45 -17.40
N ALA A 6 -4.61 17.68 -16.34
CA ALA A 6 -3.78 16.48 -16.44
C ALA A 6 -4.61 15.26 -16.85
N GLY A 7 -5.92 15.28 -16.55
CA GLY A 7 -6.81 14.14 -16.79
C GLY A 7 -6.72 13.06 -15.71
N ASP A 8 -5.92 13.30 -14.67
CA ASP A 8 -5.70 12.35 -13.57
C ASP A 8 -6.64 12.61 -12.39
N VAL A 9 -6.99 11.51 -11.72
CA VAL A 9 -7.73 11.52 -10.45
C VAL A 9 -6.81 10.99 -9.36
N LEU A 10 -6.57 11.83 -8.35
CA LEU A 10 -5.82 11.47 -7.16
C LEU A 10 -6.76 10.90 -6.12
N PHE A 11 -6.59 9.62 -5.80
CA PHE A 11 -7.10 9.00 -4.57
C PHE A 11 -6.02 9.14 -3.50
N LEU A 12 -6.37 9.76 -2.38
CA LEU A 12 -5.44 9.95 -1.27
C LEU A 12 -5.85 9.00 -0.15
N ASP A 13 -5.09 7.93 0.01
CA ASP A 13 -5.23 7.10 1.19
C ASP A 13 -4.75 7.89 2.41
N VAL A 14 -5.63 7.99 3.41
CA VAL A 14 -5.36 8.69 4.66
C VAL A 14 -5.62 7.74 5.82
N ASP A 15 -4.70 7.72 6.79
CA ASP A 15 -4.90 7.00 8.04
C ASP A 15 -5.91 7.77 8.90
N LEU A 16 -7.20 7.48 8.73
CA LEU A 16 -8.28 8.03 9.53
C LEU A 16 -8.70 7.06 10.64
N PHE A 17 -8.79 7.57 11.87
CA PHE A 17 -9.39 6.81 12.96
C PHE A 17 -10.92 6.85 12.90
N PRO A 18 -11.63 5.86 13.50
CA PRO A 18 -13.10 5.81 13.43
C PRO A 18 -13.80 7.09 13.90
N ASP A 19 -13.24 7.78 14.89
CA ASP A 19 -13.76 9.06 15.42
C ASP A 19 -13.43 10.28 14.54
N GLU A 20 -12.57 10.11 13.52
CA GLU A 20 -12.14 11.16 12.60
C GLU A 20 -12.86 11.10 11.25
N ALA A 21 -13.56 10.00 10.94
CA ALA A 21 -14.22 9.78 9.65
C ALA A 21 -15.28 10.84 9.28
N GLY A 22 -15.79 11.59 10.27
CA GLY A 22 -16.75 12.67 10.08
C GLY A 22 -16.16 14.08 10.06
N ILE A 23 -14.84 14.23 10.24
CA ILE A 23 -14.17 15.54 10.30
C ILE A 23 -13.88 16.02 8.88
N ASP A 24 -14.26 17.26 8.57
CA ASP A 24 -13.81 17.93 7.35
C ASP A 24 -12.39 18.48 7.55
N PHE A 25 -11.41 17.61 7.35
CA PHE A 25 -10.01 17.98 7.52
C PHE A 25 -9.48 18.96 6.45
N SER A 26 -10.29 19.32 5.45
CA SER A 26 -9.94 20.38 4.50
C SER A 26 -10.06 21.78 5.10
N THR A 27 -10.86 21.92 6.17
CA THR A 27 -11.12 23.18 6.86
C THR A 27 -10.75 23.15 8.34
N GLU A 28 -10.70 21.95 8.95
CA GLU A 28 -10.40 21.77 10.36
C GLU A 28 -9.13 20.93 10.57
N PRO A 29 -8.12 21.42 11.31
CA PRO A 29 -6.91 20.64 11.55
C PRO A 29 -7.23 19.42 12.43
N MET A 30 -6.81 18.23 11.98
CA MET A 30 -6.89 17.00 12.77
C MET A 30 -5.84 16.99 13.89
N LYS A 31 -6.16 16.35 15.01
CA LYS A 31 -5.21 16.14 16.09
C LYS A 31 -4.15 15.13 15.66
N GLN A 32 -2.89 15.43 15.92
CA GLN A 32 -1.81 14.48 15.65
C GLN A 32 -1.95 13.25 16.57
N ARG A 33 -1.98 12.07 15.97
CA ARG A 33 -2.01 10.76 16.64
C ARG A 33 -0.60 10.19 16.77
N LYS A 34 -0.44 9.21 17.68
CA LYS A 34 0.82 8.46 17.84
C LYS A 34 0.74 7.07 17.21
N GLU A 35 -0.45 6.69 16.81
CA GLU A 35 -0.79 5.44 16.16
C GLU A 35 -0.66 5.58 14.65
N TYR A 36 -0.17 4.54 14.00
CA TYR A 36 0.02 4.48 12.55
C TYR A 36 -0.79 3.30 12.00
N HIS A 37 -1.45 3.50 10.86
CA HIS A 37 -1.97 2.42 10.03
C HIS A 37 -1.05 2.25 8.81
N THR A 38 -1.54 1.57 7.78
CA THR A 38 -0.75 1.13 6.62
C THR A 38 -0.02 2.28 5.95
N VAL A 39 -0.71 3.39 5.66
CA VAL A 39 -0.13 4.51 4.91
C VAL A 39 0.84 5.28 5.80
N GLY A 40 0.48 5.55 7.05
CA GLY A 40 1.35 6.23 8.00
C GLY A 40 2.65 5.46 8.27
N ARG A 41 2.58 4.12 8.33
CA ARG A 41 3.78 3.26 8.42
C ARG A 41 4.63 3.35 7.17
N TRP A 42 4.01 3.29 6.00
CA TRP A 42 4.70 3.43 4.72
C TRP A 42 5.43 4.78 4.64
N CYS A 43 4.74 5.88 4.99
CA CYS A 43 5.32 7.22 5.04
C CYS A 43 6.45 7.34 6.08
N ALA A 44 6.34 6.66 7.22
CA ALA A 44 7.40 6.67 8.24
C ALA A 44 8.69 6.02 7.72
N LEU A 45 8.59 5.00 6.86
CA LEU A 45 9.72 4.28 6.28
C LEU A 45 10.30 5.00 5.05
N HIS A 46 9.46 5.45 4.13
CA HIS A 46 9.88 5.95 2.82
C HIS A 46 9.85 7.48 2.70
N GLY A 47 8.93 8.12 3.41
CA GLY A 47 8.62 9.55 3.34
C GLY A 47 7.21 9.81 2.79
N ASP A 48 6.75 11.05 2.94
CA ASP A 48 5.40 11.51 2.58
C ASP A 48 5.35 12.34 1.28
N SER A 49 6.52 12.71 0.73
CA SER A 49 6.62 13.46 -0.52
C SER A 49 6.64 12.52 -1.72
N ILE A 50 5.65 12.62 -2.60
CA ILE A 50 5.58 11.80 -3.83
C ILE A 50 6.86 11.94 -4.68
N LEU A 51 7.41 13.15 -4.79
CA LEU A 51 8.58 13.42 -5.64
C LEU A 51 9.89 12.91 -5.06
N GLN A 52 9.95 12.69 -3.74
CA GLN A 52 11.16 12.19 -3.07
C GLN A 52 11.04 10.71 -2.73
N ALA A 53 9.91 10.31 -2.19
CA ALA A 53 9.63 8.99 -1.62
C ALA A 53 8.90 8.07 -2.61
N GLY A 54 8.28 8.60 -3.67
CA GLY A 54 7.40 7.83 -4.56
C GLY A 54 5.98 7.73 -4.03
N MET A 55 5.17 6.87 -4.65
CA MET A 55 3.75 6.67 -4.29
C MET A 55 3.55 5.35 -3.55
N HIS A 56 2.57 5.28 -2.64
CA HIS A 56 2.19 4.01 -2.03
C HIS A 56 1.66 3.03 -3.08
N HIS A 57 0.80 3.50 -3.98
CA HIS A 57 0.42 2.78 -5.18
C HIS A 57 0.04 3.75 -6.30
N LEU A 58 0.03 3.24 -7.53
CA LEU A 58 -0.57 3.88 -8.70
C LEU A 58 -1.74 3.01 -9.17
N GLU A 59 -2.93 3.59 -9.30
CA GLU A 59 -4.10 2.91 -9.85
C GLU A 59 -4.34 3.37 -11.29
N ALA A 60 -4.59 2.41 -12.19
CA ALA A 60 -5.01 2.71 -13.55
C ALA A 60 -5.96 1.65 -14.09
N GLN A 61 -6.77 2.05 -15.08
CA GLN A 61 -7.75 1.16 -15.72
C GLN A 61 -7.12 0.41 -16.90
N PHE A 62 -7.25 -0.92 -16.88
CA PHE A 62 -6.73 -1.81 -17.92
C PHE A 62 -7.75 -2.92 -18.24
N ASP A 63 -7.49 -3.67 -19.31
CA ASP A 63 -8.02 -5.03 -19.42
C ASP A 63 -7.32 -5.89 -18.35
N PHE A 64 -8.09 -6.38 -17.38
CA PHE A 64 -7.55 -6.98 -16.17
C PHE A 64 -6.71 -8.21 -16.48
N ALA A 65 -7.22 -9.07 -17.37
CA ALA A 65 -6.60 -10.33 -17.71
C ALA A 65 -5.38 -10.13 -18.62
N ALA A 66 -5.43 -9.16 -19.54
CA ALA A 66 -4.31 -8.81 -20.40
C ALA A 66 -3.15 -8.24 -19.59
N LEU A 67 -3.39 -7.21 -18.76
CA LEU A 67 -2.32 -6.61 -17.96
C LEU A 67 -1.66 -7.64 -17.04
N LYS A 68 -2.46 -8.50 -16.38
CA LYS A 68 -1.91 -9.56 -15.52
C LYS A 68 -0.97 -10.50 -16.28
N ARG A 69 -1.35 -10.92 -17.50
CA ARG A 69 -0.49 -11.78 -18.34
C ARG A 69 0.78 -11.04 -18.74
N ASP A 70 0.66 -9.80 -19.20
CA ASP A 70 1.78 -9.03 -19.72
C ASP A 70 2.80 -8.69 -18.62
N LEU A 71 2.33 -8.33 -17.42
CA LEU A 71 3.19 -8.13 -16.24
C LEU A 71 3.90 -9.41 -15.82
N SER A 72 3.21 -10.55 -15.83
CA SER A 72 3.82 -11.85 -15.50
C SER A 72 4.95 -12.22 -16.47
N VAL A 73 4.82 -11.89 -17.76
CA VAL A 73 5.93 -12.05 -18.74
C VAL A 73 7.15 -11.19 -18.37
N GLN A 74 6.95 -10.06 -17.71
CA GLN A 74 8.02 -9.20 -17.18
C GLN A 74 8.49 -9.63 -15.78
N GLY A 75 7.99 -10.74 -15.23
CA GLY A 75 8.30 -11.19 -13.88
C GLY A 75 7.63 -10.37 -12.76
N ILE A 76 6.62 -9.58 -13.09
CA ILE A 76 5.84 -8.80 -12.13
C ILE A 76 4.57 -9.58 -11.79
N GLU A 77 4.51 -10.09 -10.56
CA GLU A 77 3.38 -10.88 -10.09
C GLU A 77 2.20 -10.01 -9.67
N THR A 78 0.99 -10.47 -9.96
CA THR A 78 -0.26 -9.84 -9.52
C THR A 78 -0.87 -10.64 -8.37
N MET A 79 -1.20 -9.97 -7.27
CA MET A 79 -1.85 -10.56 -6.10
C MET A 79 -3.25 -11.08 -6.46
N THR A 80 -3.83 -11.88 -5.55
CA THR A 80 -5.23 -12.29 -5.67
C THR A 80 -6.13 -11.05 -5.65
N LYS A 81 -7.16 -11.06 -6.51
CA LYS A 81 -8.16 -10.00 -6.54
C LYS A 81 -8.84 -9.83 -5.18
N PHE A 82 -9.15 -8.60 -4.82
CA PHE A 82 -9.88 -8.26 -3.59
C PHE A 82 -11.33 -7.82 -3.84
N THR A 83 -11.83 -8.11 -5.05
CA THR A 83 -13.23 -7.95 -5.44
C THR A 83 -13.81 -9.28 -5.93
N ASP A 84 -15.08 -9.50 -5.65
CA ASP A 84 -15.78 -10.77 -5.86
C ASP A 84 -16.92 -10.70 -6.89
N PHE A 85 -17.19 -9.54 -7.49
CA PHE A 85 -18.25 -9.35 -8.47
C PHE A 85 -17.74 -8.99 -9.89
N PRO A 86 -18.43 -9.39 -10.97
CA PRO A 86 -17.96 -9.21 -12.36
C PRO A 86 -17.79 -7.75 -12.82
N GLU A 87 -18.52 -6.83 -12.21
CA GLU A 87 -18.55 -5.42 -12.62
C GLU A 87 -17.29 -4.64 -12.19
N LEU A 88 -16.50 -5.20 -11.27
CA LEU A 88 -15.29 -4.58 -10.74
C LEU A 88 -14.22 -5.64 -10.45
N GLN A 89 -13.10 -5.56 -11.15
CA GLN A 89 -11.92 -6.37 -10.85
C GLN A 89 -10.80 -5.46 -10.35
N GLN A 90 -10.24 -5.79 -9.19
CA GLN A 90 -9.12 -5.06 -8.61
C GLN A 90 -8.10 -6.01 -8.01
N ALA A 91 -6.83 -5.75 -8.29
CA ALA A 91 -5.71 -6.44 -7.68
C ALA A 91 -4.47 -5.54 -7.69
N PHE A 92 -3.65 -5.65 -6.64
CA PHE A 92 -2.33 -5.04 -6.63
C PHE A 92 -1.32 -5.99 -7.27
N THR A 93 -0.24 -5.45 -7.82
CA THR A 93 0.99 -6.22 -7.99
C THR A 93 1.59 -6.57 -6.62
N THR A 94 2.46 -7.58 -6.60
CA THR A 94 3.38 -7.72 -5.47
C THR A 94 4.16 -6.41 -5.31
N GLY A 95 4.30 -5.94 -4.08
CA GLY A 95 4.95 -4.67 -3.82
C GLY A 95 6.43 -4.71 -4.16
N GLU A 96 6.92 -3.61 -4.72
CA GLU A 96 8.35 -3.41 -4.91
C GLU A 96 9.09 -3.51 -3.57
N GLN A 97 10.37 -3.87 -3.60
CA GLN A 97 11.21 -3.89 -2.42
C GLN A 97 12.16 -2.70 -2.49
N TRP A 98 11.96 -1.72 -1.61
CA TRP A 98 12.73 -0.49 -1.60
C TRP A 98 13.69 -0.45 -0.44
N ASN A 99 14.91 0.02 -0.71
CA ASN A 99 15.89 0.26 0.34
C ASN A 99 15.36 1.31 1.32
N VAL A 100 15.50 1.03 2.61
CA VAL A 100 15.06 1.95 3.67
C VAL A 100 16.27 2.70 4.22
N ASP A 101 16.18 4.04 4.26
CA ASP A 101 17.17 4.88 4.93
C ASP A 101 17.29 4.47 6.41
N PRO A 102 18.49 4.08 6.90
CA PRO A 102 18.68 3.69 8.30
C PRO A 102 18.18 4.72 9.31
N ALA A 103 18.31 6.01 9.01
CA ALA A 103 17.83 7.08 9.89
C ALA A 103 16.29 7.09 9.98
N ARG A 104 15.60 6.85 8.85
CA ARG A 104 14.14 6.71 8.83
C ARG A 104 13.69 5.46 9.56
N LEU A 105 14.38 4.33 9.33
CA LEU A 105 14.08 3.07 10.01
C LEU A 105 14.19 3.20 11.54
N THR A 106 15.28 3.82 12.03
CA THR A 106 15.44 4.10 13.48
C THR A 106 14.34 5.03 13.99
N ARG A 107 14.00 6.09 13.25
CA ARG A 107 12.92 7.00 13.63
C ARG A 107 11.58 6.27 13.70
N ALA A 108 11.27 5.40 12.73
CA ALA A 108 10.01 4.65 12.68
C ALA A 108 9.84 3.75 13.92
N LEU A 109 10.92 3.14 14.41
CA LEU A 109 10.90 2.40 15.68
C LEU A 109 10.70 3.34 16.88
N GLN A 110 11.44 4.45 16.94
CA GLN A 110 11.35 5.42 18.05
C GLN A 110 9.94 6.03 18.17
N THR A 111 9.29 6.30 17.05
CA THR A 111 7.92 6.82 17.00
C THR A 111 6.85 5.73 17.10
N ARG A 112 7.26 4.46 17.24
CA ARG A 112 6.38 3.27 17.28
C ARG A 112 5.48 3.11 16.05
N ALA A 113 5.94 3.60 14.89
CA ALA A 113 5.27 3.30 13.62
C ALA A 113 5.39 1.81 13.30
N ILE A 114 6.56 1.22 13.57
CA ILE A 114 6.81 -0.21 13.48
C ILE A 114 7.24 -0.76 14.84
N ASP A 115 7.10 -2.08 15.03
CA ASP A 115 7.61 -2.77 16.21
C ASP A 115 9.08 -3.20 16.05
N ALA A 116 9.66 -3.72 17.13
CA ALA A 116 11.06 -4.14 17.15
C ALA A 116 11.33 -5.33 16.22
N ALA A 117 10.38 -6.24 16.05
CA ALA A 117 10.54 -7.39 15.17
C ALA A 117 10.61 -6.95 13.70
N THR A 118 9.69 -6.08 13.29
CA THR A 118 9.66 -5.45 11.97
C THR A 118 10.93 -4.64 11.71
N PHE A 119 11.40 -3.87 12.69
CA PHE A 119 12.64 -3.12 12.60
C PHE A 119 13.83 -4.05 12.31
N GLU A 120 13.99 -5.12 13.09
CA GLU A 120 15.10 -6.06 12.92
C GLU A 120 15.04 -6.81 11.59
N HIS A 121 13.83 -7.19 11.13
CA HIS A 121 13.63 -7.79 9.81
C HIS A 121 14.07 -6.84 8.69
N ILE A 122 13.52 -5.62 8.64
CA ILE A 122 13.86 -4.62 7.61
C ILE A 122 15.35 -4.27 7.69
N ARG A 123 15.92 -4.12 8.89
CA ARG A 123 17.35 -3.85 9.08
C ARG A 123 18.22 -4.97 8.50
N THR A 124 17.78 -6.22 8.63
CA THR A 124 18.51 -7.40 8.13
C THR A 124 18.37 -7.56 6.62
N GLN A 125 17.17 -7.34 6.07
CA GLN A 125 16.92 -7.44 4.62
C GLN A 125 17.44 -6.22 3.84
N GLY A 126 17.55 -5.06 4.51
CA GLY A 126 17.92 -3.78 3.92
C GLY A 126 16.78 -3.06 3.19
N HIS A 127 15.61 -3.69 3.06
CA HIS A 127 14.48 -3.18 2.31
C HIS A 127 13.14 -3.45 2.99
N ALA A 128 12.13 -2.68 2.59
CA ALA A 128 10.73 -2.86 2.95
C ALA A 128 9.85 -2.73 1.71
N ILE A 129 8.58 -3.14 1.84
CA ILE A 129 7.61 -3.01 0.76
C ILE A 129 7.41 -1.53 0.37
N GLY A 130 7.51 -1.25 -0.92
CA GLY A 130 7.45 0.08 -1.55
C GLY A 130 6.14 0.31 -2.30
N SER A 131 6.22 0.70 -3.57
CA SER A 131 5.04 0.92 -4.41
C SER A 131 4.36 -0.38 -4.87
N HIS A 132 3.09 -0.23 -5.21
CA HIS A 132 2.30 -1.20 -5.96
C HIS A 132 1.69 -0.57 -7.20
N LEU A 133 1.43 -1.37 -8.24
CA LEU A 133 0.49 -1.00 -9.29
C LEU A 133 -0.85 -1.67 -8.98
N GLU A 134 -1.93 -0.89 -8.94
CA GLU A 134 -3.28 -1.41 -8.89
C GLU A 134 -3.85 -1.55 -10.30
N ASN A 135 -4.19 -2.79 -10.65
CA ASN A 135 -4.89 -3.17 -11.86
C ASN A 135 -6.40 -3.09 -11.62
N LEU A 136 -7.02 -2.02 -12.10
CA LEU A 136 -8.46 -1.81 -12.03
C LEU A 136 -9.11 -2.13 -13.37
N GLU A 137 -10.22 -2.87 -13.34
CA GLU A 137 -11.15 -2.98 -14.46
C GLU A 137 -12.57 -2.70 -13.97
N ARG A 138 -13.25 -1.79 -14.68
CA ARG A 138 -14.65 -1.43 -14.42
C ARG A 138 -15.49 -1.81 -15.63
N ASN A 139 -16.51 -2.61 -15.39
CA ASN A 139 -17.44 -3.07 -16.42
C ASN A 139 -18.84 -2.49 -16.17
N SER A 140 -19.69 -2.51 -17.20
CA SER A 140 -21.12 -2.16 -17.10
C SER A 140 -21.41 -0.78 -16.49
N GLY A 141 -20.48 0.17 -16.60
CA GLY A 141 -20.63 1.53 -16.06
C GLY A 141 -20.50 1.64 -14.54
N TYR A 142 -19.96 0.63 -13.85
CA TYR A 142 -19.82 0.64 -12.40
C TYR A 142 -18.83 1.71 -11.91
N LYS A 143 -19.29 2.57 -10.99
CA LYS A 143 -18.51 3.68 -10.40
C LYS A 143 -18.29 3.57 -8.89
N GLY A 144 -18.71 2.47 -8.27
CA GLY A 144 -18.58 2.27 -6.83
C GLY A 144 -17.19 1.87 -6.37
N PHE A 145 -17.04 1.69 -5.06
CA PHE A 145 -15.84 1.17 -4.41
C PHE A 145 -16.22 0.02 -3.47
N ASN A 146 -15.40 -1.03 -3.45
CA ASN A 146 -15.56 -2.12 -2.49
C ASN A 146 -14.77 -1.80 -1.21
N LYS A 147 -15.38 -1.07 -0.25
CA LYS A 147 -14.70 -0.63 0.98
C LYS A 147 -14.03 -1.78 1.74
N SER A 148 -14.71 -2.91 1.91
CA SER A 148 -14.14 -4.06 2.62
C SER A 148 -12.94 -4.67 1.89
N GLY A 149 -12.97 -4.66 0.55
CA GLY A 149 -11.85 -5.06 -0.30
C GLY A 149 -10.65 -4.12 -0.16
N VAL A 150 -10.89 -2.80 -0.19
CA VAL A 150 -9.86 -1.77 0.02
C VAL A 150 -9.21 -1.91 1.39
N ASP A 151 -10.02 -2.03 2.45
CA ASP A 151 -9.51 -2.22 3.81
C ASP A 151 -8.67 -3.51 3.93
N ALA A 152 -9.05 -4.56 3.22
CA ALA A 152 -8.33 -5.83 3.22
C ALA A 152 -6.99 -5.75 2.48
N ILE A 153 -6.95 -5.13 1.30
CA ILE A 153 -5.71 -5.02 0.52
C ILE A 153 -4.71 -4.09 1.20
N LEU A 154 -5.15 -2.95 1.76
CA LEU A 154 -4.28 -2.06 2.52
C LEU A 154 -3.61 -2.80 3.69
N ARG A 155 -4.38 -3.58 4.44
CA ARG A 155 -3.80 -4.43 5.50
C ARG A 155 -2.82 -5.47 4.96
N ALA A 156 -3.05 -6.03 3.78
CA ALA A 156 -2.17 -7.04 3.20
C ALA A 156 -0.83 -6.47 2.75
N VAL A 157 -0.80 -5.19 2.35
CA VAL A 157 0.42 -4.49 1.92
C VAL A 157 1.07 -3.64 3.01
N ASP A 158 0.56 -3.75 4.24
CA ASP A 158 1.14 -3.10 5.40
C ASP A 158 2.60 -3.53 5.62
N PRO A 159 3.57 -2.60 5.71
CA PRO A 159 4.99 -2.95 5.85
C PRO A 159 5.29 -3.87 7.03
N GLN A 160 4.58 -3.72 8.15
CA GLN A 160 4.78 -4.56 9.33
C GLN A 160 4.21 -5.97 9.12
N ARG A 161 3.07 -6.11 8.43
CA ARG A 161 2.55 -7.44 8.08
C ARG A 161 3.39 -8.13 7.02
N ALA A 162 3.84 -7.39 6.01
CA ALA A 162 4.67 -7.90 4.93
C ALA A 162 5.99 -8.48 5.49
N ALA A 163 6.64 -7.75 6.41
CA ALA A 163 7.85 -8.21 7.10
C ALA A 163 7.63 -9.56 7.82
N ILE A 164 6.56 -9.69 8.60
CA ILE A 164 6.21 -10.94 9.32
C ILE A 164 5.97 -12.08 8.33
N GLN A 165 5.24 -11.84 7.25
CA GLN A 165 4.94 -12.88 6.25
C GLN A 165 6.21 -13.36 5.52
N GLN A 166 7.11 -12.45 5.18
CA GLN A 166 8.40 -12.78 4.57
C GLN A 166 9.28 -13.60 5.52
N GLU A 167 9.30 -13.27 6.81
CA GLU A 167 10.05 -14.03 7.82
C GLU A 167 9.53 -15.47 7.95
N ILE A 168 8.20 -15.66 7.98
CA ILE A 168 7.57 -16.97 8.00
C ILE A 168 7.94 -17.77 6.74
N ALA A 169 7.80 -17.17 5.55
CA ALA A 169 8.13 -17.82 4.28
C ALA A 169 9.61 -18.26 4.22
N THR A 170 10.52 -17.39 4.65
CA THR A 170 11.96 -17.68 4.72
C THR A 170 12.29 -18.82 5.68
N THR A 171 11.56 -18.92 6.79
CA THR A 171 11.76 -19.99 7.78
C THR A 171 11.27 -21.33 7.24
N LEU A 172 10.13 -21.36 6.55
CA LEU A 172 9.58 -22.56 5.93
C LEU A 172 10.49 -23.09 4.81
N SER A 173 11.04 -22.20 3.97
CA SER A 173 11.94 -22.61 2.87
C SER A 173 13.27 -23.19 3.35
N LYS A 174 13.76 -22.78 4.52
CA LYS A 174 15.00 -23.32 5.13
C LYS A 174 14.81 -24.71 5.75
N ASN A 175 13.57 -25.08 6.06
CA ASN A 175 13.21 -26.35 6.69
C ASN A 175 12.62 -27.38 5.69
N SER A 176 12.59 -27.03 4.40
CA SER A 176 12.15 -27.89 3.28
C SER A 176 13.35 -28.46 2.54
#